data_AF-N8YFW8-F1
#
_entry.id   AF-N8YFW8-F1
#
_cell.length_a   1.000
_cell.length_b   1.000
_cell.length_c   1.000
_cell.angle_alpha   90.00
_cell.angle_beta   90.00
_cell.angle_gamma   90.00
#
_symmetry.space_group_name_H-M   'P 1'
#
loop_
_entity.id
_entity.type
_entity.pdbx_description
1 polymer ?
#
loop_
_entity_poly.entity_id
_entity_poly.type
_entity_poly.pdbx_seq_one_letter_code
_entity_poly.pdbx_strand_id
1 'polypeptide(L)'
;MSVETLEQKIAKQEERLRQLKAQKQAIAAREKKKNSDRQRKDDTRRKILLGAWVLNKLKNDESFKGQLTDFEKFLSTESKTEENRQKDKDLFNGVIWNNT
;
A
#
# COMPACT_ATOMS: atom_id res chain seq x y z
N MET A 1 -28.05 -49.60 -17.99
CA MET A 1 -28.23 -48.37 -17.19
C MET A 1 -29.32 -47.55 -17.85
N SER A 2 -30.29 -47.04 -17.09
CA SER A 2 -31.36 -46.19 -17.65
C SER A 2 -30.85 -44.76 -17.87
N VAL A 3 -31.43 -44.04 -18.83
CA VAL A 3 -31.12 -42.63 -19.11
C VAL A 3 -31.22 -41.79 -17.83
N GLU A 4 -32.24 -42.04 -17.02
CA GLU A 4 -32.50 -41.39 -15.74
C GLU A 4 -31.32 -41.54 -14.73
N THR A 5 -30.66 -42.71 -14.70
CA THR A 5 -29.48 -42.93 -13.84
C THR A 5 -28.23 -42.18 -14.33
N LEU A 6 -28.15 -41.85 -15.62
CA LEU A 6 -27.07 -41.03 -16.18
C LEU A 6 -27.31 -39.54 -15.89
N GLU A 7 -28.55 -39.06 -16.01
CA GLU A 7 -28.93 -37.67 -15.69
C GLU A 7 -28.67 -37.34 -14.23
N GLN A 8 -29.02 -38.24 -13.29
CA GLN A 8 -28.70 -38.06 -11.87
C GLN A 8 -27.19 -37.99 -11.60
N LYS A 9 -26.39 -38.78 -12.33
CA LYS A 9 -24.92 -38.72 -12.23
C LYS A 9 -24.37 -37.41 -12.78
N ILE A 10 -24.91 -36.93 -13.91
CA ILE A 10 -24.53 -35.64 -14.52
C ILE A 10 -24.85 -34.50 -13.54
N ALA A 11 -26.07 -34.44 -13.01
CA ALA A 11 -26.47 -33.39 -12.05
C ALA A 11 -25.57 -33.38 -10.80
N LYS A 12 -25.22 -34.55 -10.26
CA LYS A 12 -24.29 -34.66 -9.13
C LYS A 12 -22.88 -34.19 -9.47
N GLN A 13 -22.40 -34.45 -10.68
CA GLN A 13 -21.11 -33.97 -11.15
C GLN A 13 -21.10 -32.46 -11.39
N GLU A 14 -22.18 -31.91 -11.93
CA GLU A 14 -22.34 -30.46 -12.14
C GLU A 14 -22.37 -29.70 -10.81
N GLU A 15 -23.11 -30.19 -9.82
CA GLU A 15 -23.13 -29.58 -8.49
C GLU A 15 -21.74 -29.64 -7.83
N ARG A 16 -21.04 -30.78 -7.94
CA ARG A 16 -19.67 -30.90 -7.44
C ARG A 16 -18.71 -29.95 -8.17
N LEU A 17 -18.87 -29.76 -9.47
CA LEU A 17 -18.08 -28.81 -10.26
C LEU A 17 -18.35 -27.37 -9.82
N ARG A 18 -19.61 -27.02 -9.55
CA ARG A 18 -20.00 -25.70 -9.04
C ARG A 18 -19.34 -25.40 -7.70
N GLN A 19 -19.37 -26.35 -6.77
CA GLN A 19 -18.73 -26.22 -5.46
C GLN A 19 -17.22 -26.05 -5.57
N LEU A 20 -16.55 -26.85 -6.42
CA LEU A 20 -15.10 -26.73 -6.65
C LEU A 20 -14.71 -25.39 -7.28
N LYS A 21 -15.51 -24.87 -8.23
CA LYS A 21 -15.30 -23.54 -8.81
C LYS A 21 -15.41 -22.44 -7.74
N ALA A 22 -16.42 -22.52 -6.87
CA ALA A 22 -16.59 -21.57 -5.77
C ALA A 22 -15.41 -21.61 -4.78
N GLN A 23 -14.93 -22.81 -4.41
CA GLN A 23 -13.75 -22.97 -3.56
C GLN A 23 -12.49 -22.39 -4.20
N LYS A 24 -12.26 -22.65 -5.50
CA LYS A 24 -11.13 -22.08 -6.25
C LYS A 24 -11.16 -20.55 -6.25
N GLN A 25 -12.32 -19.94 -6.49
CA GLN A 25 -12.47 -18.49 -6.45
C GLN A 25 -12.20 -17.92 -5.04
N ALA A 26 -12.70 -18.59 -4.00
CA ALA A 26 -12.47 -18.18 -2.62
C ALA A 26 -10.98 -18.22 -2.23
N ILE A 27 -10.25 -19.27 -2.65
CA ILE A 27 -8.81 -19.39 -2.41
C ILE A 27 -8.04 -18.30 -3.15
N ALA A 28 -8.31 -18.10 -4.44
CA ALA A 28 -7.65 -17.07 -5.24
C ALA A 28 -7.89 -15.65 -4.67
N ALA A 29 -9.11 -15.36 -4.20
CA ALA A 29 -9.43 -14.09 -3.55
C ALA A 29 -8.64 -13.90 -2.23
N ARG A 30 -8.50 -14.96 -1.42
CA ARG A 30 -7.70 -14.94 -0.19
C ARG A 30 -6.22 -14.71 -0.46
N GLU A 31 -5.66 -15.38 -1.47
CA GLU A 31 -4.26 -15.21 -1.86
C GLU A 31 -4.00 -13.79 -2.38
N LYS A 32 -4.87 -13.27 -3.24
CA LYS A 32 -4.78 -11.88 -3.73
C LYS A 32 -4.82 -10.89 -2.57
N LYS A 33 -5.73 -11.09 -1.60
CA LYS A 33 -5.82 -10.24 -0.41
C LYS A 33 -4.54 -10.31 0.43
N LYS A 34 -4.03 -11.50 0.70
CA LYS A 34 -2.78 -11.71 1.45
C LYS A 34 -1.59 -11.01 0.79
N ASN A 35 -1.48 -11.11 -0.54
CA ASN A 35 -0.41 -10.46 -1.29
C ASN A 35 -0.54 -8.94 -1.25
N SER A 36 -1.74 -8.40 -1.42
CA SER A 36 -1.99 -6.96 -1.30
C SER A 36 -1.68 -6.43 0.11
N ASP A 37 -2.06 -7.17 1.15
CA ASP A 37 -1.78 -6.81 2.54
C ASP A 37 -0.27 -6.82 2.82
N ARG A 38 0.45 -7.82 2.31
CA ARG A 38 1.91 -7.88 2.40
C ARG A 38 2.55 -6.71 1.67
N GLN A 39 2.14 -6.42 0.45
CA GLN A 39 2.67 -5.32 -0.34
C GLN A 39 2.47 -3.97 0.36
N ARG A 40 1.28 -3.73 0.94
CA ARG A 40 1.01 -2.51 1.73
C ARG A 40 1.91 -2.41 2.96
N LYS A 41 2.11 -3.52 3.69
CA LYS A 41 3.03 -3.55 4.85
C LYS A 41 4.47 -3.26 4.43
N ASP A 42 4.92 -3.87 3.35
CA ASP A 42 6.28 -3.69 2.82
C ASP A 42 6.48 -2.24 2.31
N ASP A 43 5.48 -1.67 1.63
CA ASP A 43 5.47 -0.26 1.19
C ASP A 43 5.54 0.70 2.38
N THR A 44 4.71 0.48 3.41
CA THR A 44 4.75 1.26 4.65
C THR A 44 6.11 1.15 5.33
N ARG A 45 6.68 -0.05 5.40
CA ARG A 45 8.00 -0.27 6.00
C ARG A 45 9.09 0.47 5.22
N ARG A 46 9.07 0.43 3.89
CA ARG A 46 9.99 1.18 3.03
C ARG A 46 9.90 2.70 3.28
N LYS A 47 8.69 3.25 3.33
CA LYS A 47 8.46 4.68 3.62
C LYS A 47 9.00 5.09 4.99
N ILE A 48 8.75 4.28 6.02
CA ILE A 48 9.24 4.54 7.39
C ILE A 48 10.77 4.51 7.43
N LEU A 49 11.40 3.50 6.82
CA LEU A 49 12.86 3.36 6.85
C LEU A 49 13.55 4.49 6.07
N LEU A 50 13.04 4.84 4.89
CA LEU A 50 13.55 5.98 4.12
C LEU A 50 13.39 7.29 4.90
N GLY A 51 12.22 7.53 5.50
CA GLY A 51 11.97 8.71 6.33
C GLY A 51 12.93 8.78 7.52
N ALA A 52 13.10 7.68 8.25
CA ALA A 52 14.03 7.61 9.38
C ALA A 52 15.49 7.89 8.97
N TRP A 53 15.91 7.37 7.82
CA TRP A 53 17.24 7.62 7.28
C TRP A 53 17.45 9.09 6.89
N VAL A 54 16.47 9.71 6.23
CA VAL A 54 16.50 11.13 5.86
C VAL A 54 16.54 12.02 7.10
N LEU A 55 15.71 11.76 8.12
CA LEU A 55 15.73 12.50 9.38
C LEU A 55 17.09 12.38 10.08
N ASN A 56 17.69 11.18 10.07
CA ASN A 56 19.03 10.97 10.62
C ASN A 56 20.10 11.75 9.85
N LYS A 57 19.98 11.85 8.52
CA LYS A 57 20.87 12.67 7.70
C LYS A 57 20.73 14.15 8.01
N LEU A 58 19.50 14.68 8.07
CA LEU A 58 19.25 16.09 8.41
C LEU A 58 19.84 16.49 9.78
N LYS A 59 19.79 15.58 10.75
CA LYS A 59 20.33 15.83 12.09
C LYS A 59 21.86 15.84 12.15
N ASN A 60 22.52 14.95 11.40
CA ASN A 60 23.95 14.67 11.59
C ASN A 60 24.84 15.11 10.43
N ASP A 61 24.27 15.53 9.30
CA ASP A 61 24.98 15.86 8.07
C ASP A 61 24.57 17.27 7.61
N GLU A 62 25.35 18.28 7.98
CA GLU A 62 25.03 19.68 7.64
C GLU A 62 25.04 19.93 6.13
N SER A 63 25.83 19.17 5.37
CA SER A 63 25.86 19.26 3.91
C SER A 63 24.53 18.83 3.27
N PHE A 64 23.80 17.95 3.95
CA PHE A 64 22.50 17.46 3.50
C PHE A 64 21.40 18.52 3.63
N LYS A 65 21.55 19.51 4.52
CA LYS A 65 20.61 20.62 4.66
C LYS A 65 20.50 21.46 3.38
N GLY A 66 21.57 21.53 2.57
CA GLY A 66 21.55 22.22 1.28
C GLY A 66 20.62 21.59 0.24
N GLN A 67 20.23 20.32 0.42
CA GLN A 67 19.29 19.61 -0.47
C GLN A 67 17.82 19.79 -0.06
N LEU A 68 17.55 20.50 1.04
CA LEU A 68 16.19 20.74 1.53
C LEU A 68 15.35 21.59 0.58
N THR A 69 15.98 22.48 -0.21
CA THR A 69 15.28 23.33 -1.17
C THR A 69 14.46 22.53 -2.20
N ASP A 70 15.00 21.40 -2.67
CA ASP A 70 14.28 20.52 -3.60
C ASP A 70 13.09 19.82 -2.91
N PHE A 71 13.24 19.51 -1.62
CA PHE A 71 12.17 18.91 -0.83
C PHE A 71 11.04 19.90 -0.51
N GLU A 72 11.36 21.17 -0.22
CA GLU A 72 10.37 22.22 -0.05
C GLU A 72 9.53 22.42 -1.32
N LYS A 73 10.21 22.44 -2.48
CA LYS A 73 9.54 22.51 -3.78
C LYS A 73 8.62 21.30 -3.98
N PHE A 74 9.11 20.10 -3.66
CA PHE A 74 8.30 18.88 -3.73
C PHE A 74 7.03 18.95 -2.86
N LEU A 75 7.15 19.39 -1.60
CA LEU A 75 6.00 19.59 -0.70
C LEU A 75 4.97 20.56 -1.30
N SER A 76 5.45 21.66 -1.90
CA SER A 76 4.58 22.66 -2.52
C SER A 76 3.84 22.14 -3.77
N THR A 77 4.42 21.16 -4.48
CA THR A 77 3.85 20.58 -5.70
C THR A 77 2.90 19.41 -5.45
N GLU A 78 3.14 18.59 -4.41
CA GLU A 78 2.30 17.42 -4.10
C GLU A 78 1.00 17.81 -3.38
N SER A 79 1.05 18.85 -2.56
CA SER A 79 -0.12 19.29 -1.80
C SER A 79 -1.10 20.07 -2.68
N LYS A 80 -2.26 19.43 -2.95
CA LYS A 80 -3.28 19.91 -3.91
C LYS A 80 -4.13 21.06 -3.40
N THR A 81 -4.18 21.28 -2.08
CA THR A 81 -4.96 22.34 -1.45
C THR A 81 -4.08 23.17 -0.53
N GLU A 82 -4.45 24.44 -0.31
CA GLU A 82 -3.70 25.32 0.58
C GLU A 82 -3.68 24.81 2.02
N GLU A 83 -4.79 24.21 2.47
CA GLU A 83 -4.90 23.59 3.79
C GLU A 83 -3.90 22.44 3.99
N ASN A 84 -3.70 21.60 2.97
CA ASN A 84 -2.72 20.51 3.05
C ASN A 84 -1.29 21.05 2.97
N ARG A 85 -1.04 22.09 2.15
CA ARG A 85 0.26 22.78 2.14
C ARG A 85 0.62 23.33 3.51
N GLN A 86 -0.35 23.95 4.20
CA GLN A 86 -0.12 24.49 5.54
C GLN A 86 0.16 23.37 6.55
N LYS A 87 -0.64 22.30 6.55
CA LYS A 87 -0.41 21.13 7.43
C LYS A 87 0.96 20.51 7.20
N ASP A 88 1.39 20.35 5.95
CA ASP A 88 2.71 19.80 5.62
C ASP A 88 3.82 20.71 6.14
N LYS A 89 3.70 22.04 5.94
CA LYS A 89 4.65 23.01 6.52
C LYS A 89 4.74 22.89 8.04
N ASP A 90 3.59 22.82 8.72
CA ASP A 90 3.54 22.73 10.17
C ASP A 90 4.16 21.40 10.68
N LEU A 91 3.95 20.28 9.97
CA LEU A 91 4.51 18.97 10.32
C LEU A 91 6.05 18.93 10.27
N PHE A 92 6.66 19.70 9.36
CA PHE A 92 8.11 19.75 9.21
C PHE A 92 8.77 20.94 9.89
N ASN A 93 7.99 21.79 10.57
CA ASN A 93 8.53 22.90 11.36
C ASN A 93 9.34 22.36 12.55
N GLY A 94 10.52 22.93 12.80
CA GLY A 94 11.50 22.42 13.77
C GLY A 94 12.31 21.20 13.32
N VAL A 95 12.02 20.63 12.15
CA VAL A 95 12.81 19.57 11.51
C VAL A 95 13.59 20.12 10.32
N ILE A 96 12.93 20.93 9.49
CA ILE A 96 13.50 21.54 8.28
C ILE A 96 13.77 23.02 8.53
N TRP A 97 12.78 23.73 9.06
CA TRP A 97 12.90 25.14 9.43
C TRP A 97 13.14 25.22 10.93
N ASN A 98 14.30 25.77 11.31
CA ASN A 98 14.49 26.17 12.70
C ASN A 98 13.70 27.45 12.93
N ASN A 99 12.69 27.42 13.79
CA ASN A 99 12.17 28.66 14.37
C ASN A 99 13.29 29.23 15.25
N THR A 100 13.85 30.36 14.86
CA THR A 100 14.59 31.24 15.77
C THR A 100 13.66 31.75 16.87
#